data_AF-A0A6A5BVT5-F1
#
_entry.id   AF-A0A6A5BVT5-F1
#
_cell.length_a   1.000
_cell.length_b   1.000
_cell.length_c   1.000
_cell.angle_alpha   90.00
_cell.angle_beta   90.00
_cell.angle_gamma   90.00
#
_symmetry.space_group_name_H-M   'P 1'
#
loop_
_entity.id
_entity.type
_entity.pdbx_description
1 polymer ?
#
loop_
_entity_poly.entity_id
_entity_poly.type
_entity_poly.pdbx_seq_one_letter_code
_entity_poly.pdbx_strand_id
1 'polypeptide(L)'
;MLLQTSSYSHNHMMPGYSDTQNSKPIKPITEKQPCQDWDLCQKSNDQDHVENYYHPCKFGTCCKNMNQPGHRNRYLHPCSQPQGKCSKLKDEEHCTFFIHFRDDKPVTSLYTYPGAKDICISALKCVKSSNRYHMASYRHICRDGENCKASSNQEHKNLFLHPCRHKGQCRNQKGKAHIRNFIHPCQEGASCKKFVEGVDMSHIVLFSHPVGSDSSKLVKYEWPNAWVSPPPPKLSKNPLEKPHYARVKLASSTAEYQQVHQFFNKTITAKRTIITIERIENYLLCEQGLDPRVSASGKFGFAIYTCPFSSYSDSYAQSGSQQNYMFVVRGLVGDTYTIPGTTLMGSIKRPPLKPNSTTELYDSVTGYNAQEIMFYDQTQVYPEYLIAYN
;
A
#
# COMPACT_ATOMS: atom_id res chain seq x y z
N MET A 1 -44.83 -17.19 -23.29
CA MET A 1 -44.37 -18.27 -22.40
C MET A 1 -43.98 -17.62 -21.08
N LEU A 2 -44.85 -17.72 -20.09
CA LEU A 2 -44.73 -17.09 -18.77
C LEU A 2 -43.69 -17.83 -17.93
N LEU A 3 -42.72 -17.13 -17.35
CA LEU A 3 -42.04 -17.61 -16.15
C LEU A 3 -41.83 -16.47 -15.14
N GLN A 4 -42.22 -16.78 -13.91
CA GLN A 4 -42.41 -15.94 -12.74
C GLN A 4 -41.09 -15.47 -12.13
N THR A 5 -41.10 -14.26 -11.59
CA THR A 5 -40.10 -13.74 -10.65
C THR A 5 -40.43 -14.21 -9.24
N SER A 6 -39.51 -14.91 -8.57
CA SER A 6 -39.55 -15.11 -7.12
C SER A 6 -38.43 -14.29 -6.45
N SER A 7 -38.85 -13.39 -5.58
CA SER A 7 -38.00 -12.61 -4.70
C SER A 7 -37.62 -13.43 -3.47
N TYR A 8 -36.34 -13.80 -3.36
CA TYR A 8 -35.79 -14.38 -2.14
C TYR A 8 -35.10 -13.27 -1.33
N SER A 9 -35.73 -12.87 -0.22
CA SER A 9 -35.06 -12.13 0.85
C SER A 9 -34.46 -13.13 1.84
N HIS A 10 -33.16 -13.01 2.11
CA HIS A 10 -32.49 -13.76 3.18
C HIS A 10 -32.05 -12.77 4.25
N ASN A 11 -32.85 -12.64 5.30
CA ASN A 11 -32.42 -12.10 6.59
C ASN A 11 -31.73 -13.23 7.35
N HIS A 12 -30.39 -13.27 7.33
CA HIS A 12 -29.63 -14.06 8.29
C HIS A 12 -29.51 -13.28 9.60
N MET A 13 -30.38 -13.59 10.56
CA MET A 13 -30.11 -13.32 11.98
C MET A 13 -29.09 -14.33 12.50
N MET A 14 -28.06 -13.85 13.19
CA MET A 14 -27.13 -14.68 13.97
C MET A 14 -27.88 -15.30 15.17
N PRO A 15 -27.61 -16.56 15.53
CA PRO A 15 -28.23 -17.18 16.70
C PRO A 15 -27.73 -16.49 17.98
N GLY A 16 -28.68 -16.12 18.84
CA GLY A 16 -28.39 -15.61 20.19
C GLY A 16 -27.75 -16.70 21.04
N TYR A 17 -26.57 -16.40 21.59
CA TYR A 17 -25.89 -17.26 22.55
C TYR A 17 -26.30 -16.86 23.97
N SER A 18 -26.85 -17.81 24.74
CA SER A 18 -27.13 -17.65 26.17
C SER A 18 -25.88 -18.01 26.98
N ASP A 19 -25.22 -16.99 27.54
CA ASP A 19 -24.01 -17.14 28.36
C ASP A 19 -24.36 -17.57 29.80
N THR A 20 -24.09 -18.84 30.14
CA THR A 20 -23.84 -19.26 31.53
C THR A 20 -22.88 -20.45 31.58
N GLN A 21 -21.66 -20.29 31.07
CA GLN A 21 -20.55 -21.20 31.43
C GLN A 21 -19.25 -20.43 31.65
N ASN A 22 -18.86 -20.35 32.94
CA ASN A 22 -17.50 -20.24 33.49
C ASN A 22 -16.37 -19.74 32.55
N SER A 23 -16.52 -18.55 31.97
CA SER A 23 -15.50 -17.96 31.12
C SER A 23 -14.44 -17.29 31.99
N LYS A 24 -13.16 -17.63 31.76
CA LYS A 24 -12.04 -16.92 32.36
C LYS A 24 -12.17 -15.41 32.05
N PRO A 25 -11.88 -14.52 33.01
CA PRO A 25 -11.96 -13.09 32.78
C PRO A 25 -11.06 -12.70 31.60
N ILE A 26 -11.67 -12.12 30.56
CA ILE A 26 -10.96 -11.68 29.36
C ILE A 26 -10.08 -10.49 29.75
N LYS A 27 -8.76 -10.59 29.51
CA LYS A 27 -7.82 -9.47 29.74
C LYS A 27 -8.27 -8.19 29.02
N PRO A 28 -8.04 -7.01 29.60
CA PRO A 28 -8.28 -5.74 28.91
C PRO A 28 -7.39 -5.62 27.67
N ILE A 29 -7.84 -4.86 26.67
CA ILE A 29 -7.12 -4.73 25.40
C ILE A 29 -5.72 -4.10 25.56
N THR A 30 -5.51 -3.30 26.62
CA THR A 30 -4.23 -2.70 27.01
C THR A 30 -3.15 -3.71 27.38
N GLU A 31 -3.54 -4.93 27.75
CA GLU A 31 -2.63 -6.02 28.13
C GLU A 31 -2.38 -7.01 26.97
N LYS A 32 -3.00 -6.78 25.82
CA LYS A 32 -2.92 -7.65 24.64
C LYS A 32 -1.96 -7.11 23.60
N GLN A 33 -1.47 -8.01 22.76
CA GLN A 33 -0.67 -7.66 21.59
C GLN A 33 -1.57 -7.58 20.34
N PRO A 34 -1.27 -6.77 19.32
CA PRO A 34 -1.96 -6.90 18.04
C PRO A 34 -1.63 -8.25 17.43
N CYS A 35 -2.65 -8.92 16.88
CA CYS A 35 -2.43 -10.16 16.14
C CYS A 35 -1.53 -9.91 14.92
N GLN A 36 -0.54 -10.79 14.70
CA GLN A 36 0.35 -10.68 13.53
C GLN A 36 -0.38 -10.80 12.20
N ASP A 37 -1.47 -11.57 12.18
CA ASP A 37 -2.28 -11.81 10.98
C ASP A 37 -3.39 -10.77 10.78
N TRP A 38 -3.57 -9.80 11.70
CA TRP A 38 -4.54 -8.69 11.58
C TRP A 38 -5.94 -9.13 11.09
N ASP A 39 -6.37 -8.66 9.92
CA ASP A 39 -7.67 -8.96 9.30
C ASP A 39 -7.73 -10.34 8.64
N LEU A 40 -6.58 -11.04 8.52
CA LEU A 40 -6.46 -12.38 7.95
C LEU A 40 -6.51 -13.49 9.02
N CYS A 41 -6.49 -13.11 10.30
CA CYS A 41 -6.49 -14.05 11.41
C CYS A 41 -7.74 -14.93 11.44
N GLN A 42 -7.55 -16.25 11.27
CA GLN A 42 -8.63 -17.24 11.39
C GLN A 42 -8.92 -17.64 12.85
N LYS A 43 -8.11 -17.16 13.81
CA LYS A 43 -8.19 -17.47 15.24
C LYS A 43 -8.90 -16.37 16.04
N SER A 44 -9.60 -15.44 15.40
CA SER A 44 -10.28 -14.33 16.09
C SER A 44 -11.41 -14.76 17.03
N ASN A 45 -11.84 -16.02 16.97
CA ASN A 45 -12.84 -16.63 17.83
C ASN A 45 -12.26 -17.69 18.79
N ASP A 46 -10.97 -18.00 18.67
CA ASP A 46 -10.29 -18.94 19.56
C ASP A 46 -10.03 -18.29 20.92
N GLN A 47 -10.44 -18.94 22.01
CA GLN A 47 -10.43 -18.35 23.35
C GLN A 47 -9.01 -17.98 23.82
N ASP A 48 -8.04 -18.86 23.59
CA ASP A 48 -6.64 -18.65 23.99
C ASP A 48 -5.98 -17.53 23.15
N HIS A 49 -6.35 -17.44 21.88
CA HIS A 49 -5.92 -16.36 21.00
C HIS A 49 -6.51 -15.01 21.43
N VAL A 50 -7.81 -14.92 21.68
CA VAL A 50 -8.45 -13.64 22.07
C VAL A 50 -8.06 -13.17 23.46
N GLU A 51 -7.52 -14.04 24.31
CA GLU A 51 -6.96 -13.65 25.61
C GLU A 51 -5.66 -12.86 25.48
N ASN A 52 -4.89 -13.10 24.42
CA ASN A 52 -3.55 -12.51 24.25
C ASN A 52 -3.46 -11.53 23.07
N TYR A 53 -4.41 -11.59 22.13
CA TYR A 53 -4.36 -10.79 20.91
C TYR A 53 -5.64 -9.99 20.64
N TYR A 54 -5.48 -8.81 20.02
CA TYR A 54 -6.58 -8.00 19.51
C TYR A 54 -6.48 -7.80 17.99
N HIS A 55 -7.61 -7.44 17.36
CA HIS A 55 -7.74 -7.25 15.91
C HIS A 55 -8.43 -5.91 15.59
N PRO A 56 -8.29 -5.37 14.37
CA PRO A 56 -9.22 -4.33 13.92
C PRO A 56 -10.63 -4.89 13.74
N CYS A 57 -11.64 -4.09 14.06
CA CYS A 57 -13.02 -4.45 13.78
C CYS A 57 -13.29 -4.36 12.27
N LYS A 58 -13.70 -5.46 11.65
CA LYS A 58 -14.08 -5.51 10.22
C LYS A 58 -15.22 -4.56 9.83
N PHE A 59 -16.03 -4.13 10.80
CA PHE A 59 -17.14 -3.21 10.58
C PHE A 59 -16.77 -1.74 10.80
N GLY A 60 -15.51 -1.45 11.15
CA GLY A 60 -15.00 -0.09 11.31
C GLY A 60 -15.85 0.77 12.25
N THR A 61 -16.07 2.02 11.87
CA THR A 61 -16.91 2.98 12.61
C THR A 61 -18.40 2.62 12.63
N CYS A 62 -18.83 1.67 11.80
CA CYS A 62 -20.23 1.25 11.66
C CYS A 62 -20.57 0.04 12.54
N CYS A 63 -19.67 -0.42 13.42
CA CYS A 63 -19.90 -1.58 14.26
C CYS A 63 -21.00 -1.33 15.30
N LYS A 64 -22.09 -2.09 15.22
CA LYS A 64 -23.20 -2.04 16.21
C LYS A 64 -22.80 -2.52 17.61
N ASN A 65 -21.70 -3.29 17.71
CA ASN A 65 -21.22 -3.88 18.95
C ASN A 65 -20.09 -3.07 19.61
N MET A 66 -19.80 -1.86 19.12
CA MET A 66 -18.66 -1.04 19.58
C MET A 66 -18.67 -0.74 21.08
N ASN A 67 -19.84 -0.75 21.72
CA ASN A 67 -19.97 -0.51 23.17
C ASN A 67 -20.06 -1.79 24.01
N GLN A 68 -20.09 -2.98 23.39
CA GLN A 68 -20.18 -4.26 24.11
C GLN A 68 -18.81 -4.60 24.75
N PRO A 69 -18.72 -4.81 26.07
CA PRO A 69 -17.43 -5.02 26.76
C PRO A 69 -16.59 -6.17 26.17
N GLY A 70 -17.24 -7.32 25.89
CA GLY A 70 -16.56 -8.47 25.27
C GLY A 70 -16.03 -8.18 23.85
N HIS A 71 -16.70 -7.30 23.11
CA HIS A 71 -16.27 -6.86 21.78
C HIS A 71 -15.13 -5.83 21.87
N ARG A 72 -15.24 -4.84 22.76
CA ARG A 72 -14.20 -3.81 23.00
C ARG A 72 -12.86 -4.41 23.44
N ASN A 73 -12.90 -5.53 24.17
CA ASN A 73 -11.68 -6.23 24.59
C ASN A 73 -11.04 -7.08 23.48
N ARG A 74 -11.71 -7.26 22.34
CA ARG A 74 -11.23 -8.08 21.20
C ARG A 74 -10.90 -7.25 19.97
N TYR A 75 -11.60 -6.13 19.77
CA TYR A 75 -11.57 -5.37 18.53
C TYR A 75 -11.35 -3.87 18.73
N LEU A 76 -10.38 -3.32 17.99
CA LEU A 76 -10.16 -1.88 17.87
C LEU A 76 -11.00 -1.28 16.74
N HIS A 77 -11.49 -0.06 16.91
CA HIS A 77 -12.32 0.63 15.91
C HIS A 77 -11.60 1.87 15.39
N PRO A 78 -11.82 2.32 14.15
CA PRO A 78 -11.39 3.64 13.73
C PRO A 78 -12.09 4.71 14.57
N CYS A 79 -11.41 5.79 14.90
CA CYS A 79 -12.06 6.96 15.46
C CYS A 79 -13.08 7.50 14.45
N SER A 80 -14.30 7.80 14.90
CA SER A 80 -15.38 8.35 14.06
C SER A 80 -15.16 9.82 13.68
N GLN A 81 -14.22 10.52 14.33
CA GLN A 81 -13.93 11.92 14.02
C GLN A 81 -12.96 12.02 12.84
N PRO A 82 -13.09 13.05 11.98
CA PRO A 82 -12.20 13.25 10.83
C PRO A 82 -10.73 13.24 11.23
N GLN A 83 -9.87 12.73 10.34
CA GLN A 83 -8.42 12.60 10.58
C GLN A 83 -7.83 13.93 11.09
N GLY A 84 -7.07 13.86 12.19
CA GLY A 84 -6.43 15.02 12.81
C GLY A 84 -7.36 15.98 13.56
N LYS A 85 -8.68 15.73 13.58
CA LYS A 85 -9.68 16.58 14.26
C LYS A 85 -10.30 15.93 15.49
N CYS A 86 -9.78 14.77 15.93
CA CYS A 86 -10.31 14.14 17.11
C CYS A 86 -9.99 14.96 18.38
N SER A 87 -11.02 15.44 19.07
CA SER A 87 -10.85 16.24 20.31
C SER A 87 -10.41 15.37 21.49
N LYS A 88 -10.59 14.05 21.39
CA LYS A 88 -10.25 13.05 22.41
C LYS A 88 -8.87 12.41 22.21
N LEU A 89 -7.99 12.99 21.39
CA LEU A 89 -6.62 12.47 21.19
C LEU A 89 -5.77 12.43 22.47
N LYS A 90 -6.17 13.16 23.51
CA LYS A 90 -5.51 13.16 24.83
C LYS A 90 -6.24 12.31 25.87
N ASP A 91 -7.40 11.76 25.52
CA ASP A 91 -8.21 10.95 26.42
C ASP A 91 -7.72 9.50 26.37
N GLU A 92 -7.18 9.02 27.50
CA GLU A 92 -6.50 7.72 27.58
C GLU A 92 -7.46 6.55 27.32
N GLU A 93 -8.71 6.67 27.78
CA GLU A 93 -9.75 5.67 27.53
C GLU A 93 -10.10 5.61 26.04
N HIS A 94 -10.36 6.74 25.39
CA HIS A 94 -10.62 6.82 23.95
C HIS A 94 -9.47 6.22 23.13
N CYS A 95 -8.25 6.59 23.46
CA CYS A 95 -7.07 6.11 22.76
C CYS A 95 -6.79 4.61 22.95
N THR A 96 -7.35 4.01 23.99
CA THR A 96 -7.29 2.56 24.24
C THR A 96 -8.17 1.76 23.29
N PHE A 97 -9.31 2.33 22.85
CA PHE A 97 -10.30 1.59 22.06
C PHE A 97 -10.40 2.04 20.60
N PHE A 98 -9.77 3.17 20.24
CA PHE A 98 -9.88 3.78 18.92
C PHE A 98 -8.53 3.99 18.22
N ILE A 99 -8.43 3.53 16.97
CA ILE A 99 -7.31 3.76 16.06
C ILE A 99 -7.56 5.08 15.32
N HIS A 100 -6.59 5.97 15.33
CA HIS A 100 -6.60 7.17 14.51
C HIS A 100 -5.80 6.90 13.24
N PHE A 101 -6.15 7.54 12.13
CA PHE A 101 -5.41 7.45 10.88
C PHE A 101 -4.87 8.83 10.51
N ARG A 102 -3.65 8.87 9.98
CA ARG A 102 -3.04 10.06 9.38
C ARG A 102 -2.25 9.62 8.16
N ASP A 103 -2.55 10.23 7.01
CA ASP A 103 -1.90 9.88 5.73
C ASP A 103 -2.00 8.37 5.45
N ASP A 104 -3.20 7.81 5.67
CA ASP A 104 -3.57 6.39 5.51
C ASP A 104 -2.79 5.38 6.37
N LYS A 105 -2.05 5.87 7.37
CA LYS A 105 -1.35 5.03 8.35
C LYS A 105 -2.06 5.09 9.72
N PRO A 106 -2.22 3.94 10.41
CA PRO A 106 -2.74 3.93 11.77
C PRO A 106 -1.74 4.62 12.71
N VAL A 107 -2.20 5.67 13.36
CA VAL A 107 -1.55 6.36 14.47
C VAL A 107 -2.21 5.86 15.75
N THR A 108 -1.69 4.80 16.35
CA THR A 108 -2.03 4.47 17.74
C THR A 108 -1.28 5.44 18.64
N SER A 109 -1.99 6.17 19.52
CA SER A 109 -1.36 7.16 20.40
C SER A 109 -0.65 6.53 21.60
N LEU A 110 -0.72 5.21 21.77
CA LEU A 110 -0.01 4.45 22.78
C LEU A 110 0.55 3.19 22.11
N TYR A 111 1.87 3.10 22.09
CA TYR A 111 2.68 1.93 21.70
C TYR A 111 2.57 1.48 20.23
N THR A 112 3.42 2.05 19.39
CA THR A 112 4.09 1.26 18.34
C THR A 112 4.94 0.17 19.03
N TYR A 113 4.89 -1.06 18.53
CA TYR A 113 5.73 -2.17 19.01
C TYR A 113 7.21 -1.73 19.13
N PRO A 114 7.95 -2.22 20.14
CA PRO A 114 9.36 -1.92 20.28
C PRO A 114 10.17 -2.55 19.13
N GLY A 115 10.62 -1.72 18.19
CA GLY A 115 11.93 -1.93 17.57
C GLY A 115 12.07 -1.84 16.05
N ALA A 116 11.03 -1.55 15.27
CA ALA A 116 11.19 -1.33 13.82
C ALA A 116 10.46 -0.07 13.36
N LYS A 117 11.09 1.08 13.62
CA LYS A 117 10.78 2.32 12.92
C LYS A 117 11.44 2.27 11.53
N ASP A 118 10.72 2.71 10.50
CA ASP A 118 11.26 2.80 9.14
C ASP A 118 12.41 3.80 9.07
N ILE A 119 13.33 3.67 8.10
CA ILE A 119 14.36 4.70 7.88
C ILE A 119 13.71 5.89 7.17
N CYS A 120 13.91 7.10 7.70
CA CYS A 120 13.52 8.31 7.00
C CYS A 120 14.28 8.40 5.67
N ILE A 121 13.58 8.56 4.55
CA ILE A 121 14.20 8.70 3.22
C ILE A 121 15.19 9.89 3.17
N SER A 122 14.93 10.94 3.95
CA SER A 122 15.82 12.09 4.13
C SER A 122 16.70 12.01 5.39
N ALA A 123 16.99 10.81 5.92
CA ALA A 123 17.60 10.59 7.24
C ALA A 123 18.86 11.43 7.53
N LEU A 124 19.64 11.82 6.51
CA LEU A 124 20.84 12.67 6.64
C LEU A 124 20.53 14.17 6.79
N LYS A 125 19.43 14.66 6.20
CA LYS A 125 19.07 16.10 6.11
C LYS A 125 17.61 16.37 6.45
N CYS A 126 16.97 15.50 7.23
CA CYS A 126 15.54 15.61 7.50
C CYS A 126 15.24 16.86 8.35
N VAL A 127 14.51 17.81 7.77
CA VAL A 127 14.06 19.03 8.47
C VAL A 127 13.04 18.74 9.57
N LYS A 128 12.45 17.53 9.58
CA LYS A 128 11.47 17.07 10.57
C LYS A 128 12.09 16.26 11.71
N SER A 129 13.42 16.17 11.81
CA SER A 129 14.09 15.40 12.87
C SER A 129 13.87 15.97 14.30
N SER A 130 13.34 17.19 14.41
CA SER A 130 12.90 17.80 15.68
C SER A 130 11.42 17.54 16.01
N ASN A 131 10.64 17.02 15.05
CA ASN A 131 9.22 16.73 15.25
C ASN A 131 9.05 15.39 15.96
N ARG A 132 8.52 15.40 17.20
CA ARG A 132 8.37 14.20 18.02
C ARG A 132 7.53 13.10 17.37
N TYR A 133 6.52 13.46 16.57
CA TYR A 133 5.66 12.49 15.89
C TYR A 133 6.39 11.84 14.70
N HIS A 134 7.14 12.63 13.93
CA HIS A 134 8.00 12.11 12.86
C HIS A 134 9.07 11.17 13.41
N MET A 135 9.68 11.53 14.54
CA MET A 135 10.66 10.72 15.26
C MET A 135 10.04 9.46 15.91
N ALA A 136 8.72 9.41 16.09
CA ALA A 136 8.03 8.21 16.57
C ALA A 136 7.86 7.15 15.46
N SER A 137 7.75 7.57 14.20
CA SER A 137 7.55 6.67 13.05
C SER A 137 8.84 6.33 12.30
N TYR A 138 9.85 7.20 12.33
CA TYR A 138 11.05 7.06 11.50
C TYR A 138 12.36 7.17 12.28
N ARG A 139 13.40 6.47 11.80
CA ARG A 139 14.80 6.59 12.24
C ARG A 139 15.61 7.45 11.31
N HIS A 140 16.57 8.15 11.88
CA HIS A 140 17.48 9.04 11.14
C HIS A 140 18.90 8.54 11.23
N ILE A 141 19.82 9.09 10.44
CA ILE A 141 21.24 8.79 10.61
C ILE A 141 21.77 9.75 11.68
N CYS A 142 22.47 9.21 12.69
CA CYS A 142 23.06 10.01 13.74
C CYS A 142 24.08 10.98 13.13
N ARG A 143 23.94 12.28 13.41
CA ARG A 143 24.84 13.32 12.90
C ARG A 143 26.27 13.18 13.42
N ASP A 144 26.41 12.67 14.63
CA ASP A 144 27.71 12.41 15.26
C ASP A 144 28.37 11.12 14.71
N GLY A 145 27.66 10.40 13.84
CA GLY A 145 28.19 9.24 13.12
C GLY A 145 28.74 8.16 14.06
N GLU A 146 29.92 7.64 13.75
CA GLU A 146 30.59 6.61 14.55
C GLU A 146 31.08 7.11 15.92
N ASN A 147 31.16 8.44 16.12
CA ASN A 147 31.64 9.07 17.34
C ASN A 147 30.51 9.48 18.30
N CYS A 148 29.26 9.10 18.02
CA CYS A 148 28.14 9.45 18.88
C CYS A 148 28.30 8.85 20.28
N LYS A 149 28.43 9.71 21.29
CA LYS A 149 28.52 9.30 22.70
C LYS A 149 27.23 8.62 23.20
N ALA A 150 26.09 8.91 22.55
CA ALA A 150 24.81 8.29 22.83
C ALA A 150 24.57 6.98 22.05
N SER A 151 25.55 6.50 21.27
CA SER A 151 25.41 5.27 20.47
C SER A 151 25.16 4.00 21.29
N SER A 152 25.43 4.01 22.60
CA SER A 152 25.08 2.93 23.53
C SER A 152 23.68 3.05 24.13
N ASN A 153 23.09 4.25 24.15
CA ASN A 153 21.78 4.55 24.73
C ASN A 153 20.65 3.95 23.88
N GLN A 154 19.73 3.22 24.51
CA GLN A 154 18.68 2.49 23.81
C GLN A 154 17.61 3.39 23.19
N GLU A 155 17.22 4.48 23.85
CA GLU A 155 16.29 5.46 23.30
C GLU A 155 16.88 6.14 22.06
N HIS A 156 18.17 6.48 22.12
CA HIS A 156 18.89 7.05 20.99
C HIS A 156 18.98 6.06 19.82
N LYS A 157 19.31 4.78 20.08
CA LYS A 157 19.29 3.72 19.04
C LYS A 157 17.92 3.56 18.41
N ASN A 158 16.84 3.69 19.18
CA ASN A 158 15.48 3.61 18.66
C ASN A 158 15.13 4.76 17.71
N LEU A 159 15.89 5.86 17.73
CA LEU A 159 15.67 7.07 16.94
C LEU A 159 16.70 7.24 15.82
N PHE A 160 17.90 6.70 15.99
CA PHE A 160 19.03 6.93 15.11
C PHE A 160 19.78 5.66 14.73
N LEU A 161 20.27 5.61 13.50
CA LEU A 161 21.16 4.62 12.94
C LEU A 161 22.59 5.18 12.90
N HIS A 162 23.56 4.32 13.19
CA HIS A 162 24.97 4.72 13.24
C HIS A 162 25.74 4.02 12.12
N PRO A 163 26.74 4.67 11.51
CA PRO A 163 27.74 3.95 10.73
C PRO A 163 28.44 2.92 11.61
N CYS A 164 28.61 1.69 11.11
CA CYS A 164 29.40 0.70 11.83
C CYS A 164 30.87 1.13 11.88
N ARG A 165 31.46 1.22 13.09
CA ARG A 165 32.89 1.52 13.29
C ARG A 165 33.85 0.59 12.53
N HIS A 166 33.40 -0.63 12.25
CA HIS A 166 34.17 -1.66 11.54
C HIS A 166 33.98 -1.61 10.02
N LYS A 167 33.11 -0.72 9.52
CA LYS A 167 32.90 -0.43 8.09
C LYS A 167 32.75 -1.71 7.26
N GLY A 168 33.43 -1.81 6.12
CA GLY A 168 33.41 -2.98 5.24
C GLY A 168 34.01 -4.25 5.87
N GLN A 169 34.73 -4.13 6.99
CA GLN A 169 35.41 -5.23 7.71
C GLN A 169 34.56 -5.80 8.87
N CYS A 170 33.31 -5.36 9.02
CA CYS A 170 32.45 -5.86 10.09
C CYS A 170 32.02 -7.31 9.83
N ARG A 171 32.49 -8.25 10.67
CA ARG A 171 32.10 -9.67 10.60
C ARG A 171 30.61 -9.92 10.90
N ASN A 172 29.91 -8.93 11.46
CA ASN A 172 28.50 -9.02 11.86
C ASN A 172 27.53 -8.38 10.85
N GLN A 173 27.97 -8.08 9.62
CA GLN A 173 27.14 -7.47 8.56
C GLN A 173 25.83 -8.23 8.24
N LYS A 174 25.76 -9.53 8.55
CA LYS A 174 24.56 -10.37 8.34
C LYS A 174 23.74 -10.59 9.62
N GLY A 175 24.24 -10.13 10.78
CA GLY A 175 23.59 -10.36 12.07
C GLY A 175 22.36 -9.47 12.25
N LYS A 176 21.17 -10.06 12.44
CA LYS A 176 19.88 -9.34 12.57
C LYS A 176 19.90 -8.21 13.61
N ALA A 177 20.52 -8.44 14.78
CA ALA A 177 20.64 -7.43 15.84
C ALA A 177 21.60 -6.28 15.47
N HIS A 178 22.61 -6.58 14.66
CA HIS A 178 23.63 -5.63 14.22
C HIS A 178 23.11 -4.74 13.09
N ILE A 179 22.51 -5.33 12.05
CA ILE A 179 21.90 -4.60 10.93
C ILE A 179 20.73 -3.72 11.39
N ARG A 180 20.09 -4.05 12.51
CA ARG A 180 19.07 -3.20 13.12
C ARG A 180 19.66 -1.89 13.63
N ASN A 181 20.93 -1.81 14.02
CA ASN A 181 21.47 -0.63 14.68
C ASN A 181 22.53 0.11 13.86
N PHE A 182 23.11 -0.56 12.87
CA PHE A 182 24.26 -0.06 12.15
C PHE A 182 24.10 -0.14 10.62
N ILE A 183 24.54 0.92 9.94
CA ILE A 183 24.66 1.01 8.49
C ILE A 183 26.13 0.76 8.12
N HIS A 184 26.39 0.02 7.06
CA HIS A 184 27.74 -0.23 6.58
C HIS A 184 28.02 0.57 5.30
N PRO A 185 29.26 0.93 4.98
CA PRO A 185 29.59 1.30 3.61
C PRO A 185 29.41 0.07 2.71
N CYS A 186 28.77 0.25 1.55
CA CYS A 186 28.73 -0.78 0.53
C CYS A 186 30.16 -1.15 0.13
N GLN A 187 30.47 -2.45 0.10
CA GLN A 187 31.81 -2.94 -0.27
C GLN A 187 32.15 -2.62 -1.73
N GLU A 188 31.13 -2.56 -2.59
CA GLU A 188 31.27 -2.18 -4.00
C GLU A 188 31.33 -0.65 -4.19
N GLY A 189 31.09 0.13 -3.13
CA GLY A 189 31.16 1.59 -3.16
C GLY A 189 30.36 2.18 -4.32
N ALA A 190 30.94 3.15 -5.03
CA ALA A 190 30.30 3.79 -6.19
C ALA A 190 30.06 2.85 -7.39
N SER A 191 30.66 1.66 -7.40
CA SER A 191 30.50 0.64 -8.45
C SER A 191 29.37 -0.35 -8.16
N CYS A 192 28.60 -0.13 -7.10
CA CYS A 192 27.58 -1.08 -6.68
C CYS A 192 26.40 -1.14 -7.65
N LYS A 193 26.24 -2.27 -8.35
CA LYS A 193 25.12 -2.46 -9.30
C LYS A 193 23.77 -2.50 -8.61
N LYS A 194 23.71 -3.05 -7.39
CA LYS A 194 22.48 -3.12 -6.58
C LYS A 194 21.93 -1.74 -6.21
N PHE A 195 22.82 -0.77 -6.01
CA PHE A 195 22.46 0.62 -5.76
C PHE A 195 22.16 1.38 -7.05
N VAL A 196 23.01 1.22 -8.07
CA VAL A 196 22.86 1.92 -9.36
C VAL A 196 21.57 1.51 -10.07
N GLU A 197 21.23 0.23 -10.08
CA GLU A 197 20.08 -0.29 -10.82
C GLU A 197 18.78 -0.33 -9.99
N GLY A 198 18.83 0.03 -8.69
CA GLY A 198 17.66 0.10 -7.81
C GLY A 198 16.99 -1.25 -7.50
N VAL A 199 17.65 -2.37 -7.83
CA VAL A 199 17.07 -3.72 -7.83
C VAL A 199 16.95 -4.36 -6.44
N ASP A 200 17.64 -3.82 -5.43
CA ASP A 200 17.69 -4.40 -4.08
C ASP A 200 17.48 -3.31 -3.01
N MET A 201 16.20 -3.07 -2.67
CA MET A 201 15.81 -2.05 -1.67
C MET A 201 16.40 -2.33 -0.28
N SER A 202 16.52 -3.60 0.10
CA SER A 202 17.21 -4.02 1.32
C SER A 202 18.67 -3.59 1.33
N HIS A 203 19.36 -3.64 0.19
CA HIS A 203 20.73 -3.17 0.04
C HIS A 203 20.85 -1.65 0.23
N ILE A 204 19.95 -0.88 -0.38
CA ILE A 204 19.94 0.60 -0.27
C ILE A 204 19.75 1.05 1.18
N VAL A 205 18.92 0.34 1.94
CA VAL A 205 18.59 0.64 3.34
C VAL A 205 19.75 0.29 4.29
N LEU A 206 20.49 -0.78 4.00
CA LEU A 206 21.52 -1.33 4.89
C LEU A 206 22.93 -0.82 4.60
N PHE A 207 23.16 -0.24 3.41
CA PHE A 207 24.47 0.15 2.94
C PHE A 207 24.55 1.61 2.45
N SER A 208 25.40 2.39 3.11
CA SER A 208 25.80 3.74 2.69
C SER A 208 26.80 3.72 1.54
N HIS A 209 26.69 4.70 0.64
CA HIS A 209 27.62 4.90 -0.47
C HIS A 209 28.44 6.18 -0.18
N PRO A 210 29.77 6.19 -0.35
CA PRO A 210 30.59 7.37 -0.06
C PRO A 210 30.12 8.60 -0.84
N VAL A 211 30.00 9.74 -0.16
CA VAL A 211 29.71 11.03 -0.81
C VAL A 211 30.89 11.37 -1.71
N GLY A 212 30.64 11.33 -3.01
CA GLY A 212 31.65 11.27 -4.07
C GLY A 212 31.13 10.47 -5.27
N SER A 213 30.09 9.66 -5.08
CA SER A 213 29.25 9.21 -6.18
C SER A 213 28.66 10.43 -6.88
N ASP A 214 29.01 10.58 -8.15
CA ASP A 214 28.37 11.50 -9.05
C ASP A 214 26.84 11.27 -8.98
N SER A 215 26.13 12.15 -8.27
CA SER A 215 24.67 12.06 -8.09
C SER A 215 23.93 12.13 -9.43
N SER A 216 24.65 12.41 -10.53
CA SER A 216 24.19 12.29 -11.91
C SER A 216 23.92 10.84 -12.36
N LYS A 217 24.45 9.83 -11.65
CA LYS A 217 24.29 8.39 -11.96
C LYS A 217 23.23 7.66 -11.14
N LEU A 218 22.48 8.36 -10.28
CA LEU A 218 21.18 7.84 -9.87
C LEU A 218 20.39 7.60 -11.17
N VAL A 219 19.83 6.40 -11.37
CA VAL A 219 18.93 6.12 -12.49
C VAL A 219 17.93 7.27 -12.57
N LYS A 220 18.11 8.11 -13.59
CA LYS A 220 17.06 9.00 -14.04
C LYS A 220 15.99 8.02 -14.49
N TYR A 221 14.85 8.04 -13.82
CA TYR A 221 13.64 7.49 -14.41
C TYR A 221 13.41 8.32 -15.67
N GLU A 222 13.89 7.79 -16.80
CA GLU A 222 13.62 8.40 -18.08
C GLU A 222 12.15 8.10 -18.37
N TRP A 223 11.36 9.17 -18.38
CA TRP A 223 9.99 9.10 -18.86
C TRP A 223 9.98 8.47 -20.26
N PRO A 224 8.90 7.78 -20.65
CA PRO A 224 8.80 7.24 -22.01
C PRO A 224 9.15 8.33 -23.04
N ASN A 225 10.01 8.02 -24.00
CA ASN A 225 10.43 8.95 -25.05
C ASN A 225 9.25 9.58 -25.83
N ALA A 226 8.06 8.98 -25.73
CA ALA A 226 6.81 9.46 -26.32
C ALA A 226 6.17 10.65 -25.59
N TRP A 227 6.63 11.05 -24.39
CA TRP A 227 6.10 12.20 -23.65
C TRP A 227 6.75 13.49 -24.15
N VAL A 228 6.39 13.89 -25.38
CA VAL A 228 7.10 14.93 -26.14
C VAL A 228 6.50 16.33 -25.97
N SER A 229 5.21 16.46 -25.60
CA SER A 229 4.56 17.78 -25.49
C SER A 229 3.27 17.80 -24.65
N PRO A 230 3.25 18.48 -23.49
CA PRO A 230 4.42 19.09 -22.85
C PRO A 230 5.37 18.00 -22.34
N PRO A 231 6.69 18.23 -22.33
CA PRO A 231 7.59 17.34 -21.62
C PRO A 231 7.15 17.25 -20.16
N PRO A 232 7.38 16.11 -19.50
CA PRO A 232 7.00 15.94 -18.11
C PRO A 232 7.69 17.03 -17.30
N PRO A 233 7.00 17.71 -16.39
CA PRO A 233 7.64 18.65 -15.50
C PRO A 233 8.80 17.95 -14.81
N LYS A 234 9.86 18.70 -14.47
CA LYS A 234 10.87 18.23 -13.54
C LYS A 234 10.20 18.04 -12.18
N LEU A 235 9.47 16.95 -12.02
CA LEU A 235 8.83 16.55 -10.78
C LEU A 235 9.93 16.27 -9.78
N SER A 236 9.86 16.94 -8.63
CA SER A 236 10.82 16.75 -7.56
C SER A 236 10.41 15.54 -6.74
N LYS A 237 11.38 14.67 -6.41
CA LYS A 237 11.20 13.64 -5.37
C LYS A 237 10.94 14.25 -4.00
N ASN A 238 11.19 15.56 -3.85
CA ASN A 238 10.86 16.31 -2.65
C ASN A 238 9.40 16.81 -2.74
N PRO A 239 8.46 16.22 -1.99
CA PRO A 239 7.04 16.63 -2.00
C PRO A 239 6.83 18.06 -1.47
N LEU A 240 7.89 18.73 -1.01
CA LEU A 240 7.88 20.10 -0.51
C LEU A 240 8.34 21.15 -1.54
N GLU A 241 8.88 20.76 -2.69
CA GLU A 241 9.49 21.72 -3.63
C GLU A 241 8.65 22.02 -4.88
N LYS A 242 7.73 21.13 -5.29
CA LYS A 242 6.80 21.28 -6.43
C LYS A 242 5.61 20.32 -6.26
N PRO A 243 4.49 20.48 -6.98
CA PRO A 243 3.43 19.45 -6.96
C PRO A 243 4.03 18.08 -7.34
N HIS A 244 3.83 17.08 -6.47
CA HIS A 244 4.24 15.68 -6.69
C HIS A 244 3.21 14.89 -7.52
N TYR A 245 2.10 15.55 -7.86
CA TYR A 245 0.98 15.08 -8.65
C TYR A 245 0.50 16.20 -9.57
N ALA A 246 0.31 15.90 -10.85
CA ALA A 246 -0.35 16.77 -11.81
C ALA A 246 -1.24 15.95 -12.76
N ARG A 247 -2.30 16.59 -13.26
CA ARG A 247 -3.05 16.13 -14.42
C ARG A 247 -2.81 17.10 -15.56
N VAL A 248 -2.22 16.60 -16.64
CA VAL A 248 -1.86 17.40 -17.81
C VAL A 248 -2.85 17.08 -18.90
N LYS A 249 -3.76 18.02 -19.19
CA LYS A 249 -4.69 17.90 -20.31
C LYS A 249 -3.93 17.85 -21.62
N LEU A 250 -4.12 16.80 -22.40
CA LEU A 250 -3.49 16.62 -23.70
C LEU A 250 -4.26 17.40 -24.77
N ALA A 251 -3.52 18.10 -25.64
CA ALA A 251 -4.12 18.73 -26.81
C ALA A 251 -4.44 17.66 -27.87
N SER A 252 -5.61 17.75 -28.50
CA SER A 252 -6.08 16.77 -29.49
C SER A 252 -5.17 16.65 -30.71
N SER A 253 -4.35 17.64 -30.99
CA SER A 253 -3.35 17.63 -32.06
C SER A 253 -2.08 16.82 -31.75
N THR A 254 -1.87 16.38 -30.50
CA THR A 254 -0.65 15.67 -30.11
C THR A 254 -0.73 14.18 -30.47
N ALA A 255 0.42 13.59 -30.82
CA ALA A 255 0.52 12.15 -31.09
C ALA A 255 0.12 11.31 -29.87
N GLU A 256 0.44 11.78 -28.68
CA GLU A 256 0.07 11.16 -27.40
C GLU A 256 -1.46 11.09 -27.23
N TYR A 257 -2.17 12.21 -27.44
CA TYR A 257 -3.63 12.20 -27.44
C TYR A 257 -4.19 11.22 -28.47
N GLN A 258 -3.67 11.26 -29.70
CA GLN A 258 -4.17 10.41 -30.79
C GLN A 258 -3.99 8.93 -30.49
N GLN A 259 -2.89 8.54 -29.84
CA GLN A 259 -2.66 7.17 -29.41
C GLN A 259 -3.69 6.73 -28.34
N VAL A 260 -3.89 7.53 -27.29
CA VAL A 260 -4.86 7.20 -26.23
C VAL A 260 -6.30 7.19 -26.79
N HIS A 261 -6.60 8.13 -27.68
CA HIS A 261 -7.87 8.19 -28.41
C HIS A 261 -8.11 6.92 -29.25
N GLN A 262 -7.08 6.38 -29.91
CA GLN A 262 -7.16 5.12 -30.64
C GLN A 262 -7.40 3.94 -29.69
N PHE A 263 -6.70 3.85 -28.55
CA PHE A 263 -6.94 2.80 -27.56
C PHE A 263 -8.39 2.79 -27.06
N PHE A 264 -8.93 3.97 -26.76
CA PHE A 264 -10.33 4.10 -26.34
C PHE A 264 -11.30 3.65 -27.44
N ASN A 265 -11.20 4.24 -28.63
CA ASN A 265 -12.19 4.00 -29.70
C ASN A 265 -12.05 2.64 -30.39
N LYS A 266 -10.94 1.91 -30.19
CA LYS A 266 -10.70 0.63 -30.85
C LYS A 266 -11.83 -0.38 -30.63
N THR A 267 -12.44 -0.41 -29.44
CA THR A 267 -13.51 -1.37 -29.14
C THR A 267 -14.81 -0.75 -28.63
N ILE A 268 -14.87 0.56 -28.38
CA ILE A 268 -16.09 1.24 -27.98
C ILE A 268 -17.09 1.19 -29.15
N THR A 269 -18.22 0.53 -28.93
CA THR A 269 -19.29 0.37 -29.93
C THR A 269 -20.44 1.35 -29.72
N ALA A 270 -20.67 1.77 -28.47
CA ALA A 270 -21.63 2.81 -28.15
C ALA A 270 -21.13 4.17 -28.66
N LYS A 271 -22.06 5.08 -28.99
CA LYS A 271 -21.72 6.45 -29.36
C LYS A 271 -21.19 7.18 -28.12
N ARG A 272 -19.88 7.15 -27.92
CA ARG A 272 -19.18 7.87 -26.86
C ARG A 272 -18.43 9.07 -27.41
N THR A 273 -18.44 10.19 -26.69
CA THR A 273 -17.63 11.36 -27.05
C THR A 273 -16.60 11.63 -25.97
N ILE A 274 -15.32 11.57 -26.33
CA ILE A 274 -14.24 11.97 -25.43
C ILE A 274 -14.33 13.48 -25.17
N ILE A 275 -14.41 13.86 -23.89
CA ILE A 275 -14.42 15.25 -23.42
C ILE A 275 -12.98 15.71 -23.17
N THR A 276 -12.20 14.89 -22.45
CA THR A 276 -10.78 15.17 -22.16
C THR A 276 -9.96 13.90 -22.05
N ILE A 277 -8.69 13.99 -22.41
CA ILE A 277 -7.65 13.03 -22.03
C ILE A 277 -6.62 13.79 -21.20
N GLU A 278 -6.36 13.33 -20.00
CA GLU A 278 -5.38 13.92 -19.08
C GLU A 278 -4.28 12.89 -18.78
N ARG A 279 -3.02 13.24 -19.02
CA ARG A 279 -1.87 12.47 -18.51
C ARG A 279 -1.77 12.65 -17.01
N ILE A 280 -1.66 11.54 -16.29
CA ILE A 280 -1.43 11.52 -14.85
C ILE A 280 0.07 11.48 -14.62
N GLU A 281 0.57 12.52 -13.96
CA GLU A 281 1.99 12.65 -13.61
C GLU A 281 2.09 12.60 -12.09
N ASN A 282 2.42 11.43 -11.54
CA ASN A 282 2.50 11.26 -10.10
C ASN A 282 3.73 10.44 -9.71
N TYR A 283 4.68 11.08 -9.04
CA TYR A 283 5.91 10.43 -8.60
C TYR A 283 5.65 9.36 -7.52
N LEU A 284 4.63 9.57 -6.67
CA LEU A 284 4.30 8.66 -5.57
C LEU A 284 3.44 7.47 -6.01
N LEU A 285 2.70 7.57 -7.12
CA LEU A 285 1.90 6.43 -7.63
C LEU A 285 2.78 5.30 -8.19
N CYS A 286 4.04 5.57 -8.53
CA CYS A 286 4.99 4.48 -8.81
C CYS A 286 5.22 3.58 -7.59
N GLU A 287 4.98 4.08 -6.36
CA GLU A 287 5.17 3.33 -5.11
C GLU A 287 3.84 2.90 -4.45
N GLN A 288 2.71 3.51 -4.86
CA GLN A 288 1.40 3.29 -4.23
C GLN A 288 0.37 2.63 -5.17
N GLY A 289 0.45 2.90 -6.48
CA GLY A 289 -0.43 2.35 -7.52
C GLY A 289 -1.93 2.36 -7.21
N LEU A 290 -2.65 1.32 -7.62
CA LEU A 290 -4.10 1.18 -7.38
C LEU A 290 -4.35 0.19 -6.24
N ASP A 291 -5.25 0.52 -5.30
CA ASP A 291 -5.50 -0.33 -4.13
C ASP A 291 -6.58 -1.39 -4.38
N PRO A 292 -6.27 -2.70 -4.46
CA PRO A 292 -7.28 -3.74 -4.65
C PRO A 292 -8.23 -3.89 -3.45
N ARG A 293 -7.92 -3.32 -2.27
CA ARG A 293 -8.78 -3.39 -1.08
C ARG A 293 -10.01 -2.51 -1.18
N VAL A 294 -10.01 -1.52 -2.09
CA VAL A 294 -11.20 -0.69 -2.35
C VAL A 294 -12.15 -1.32 -3.38
N SER A 295 -11.73 -2.41 -4.06
CA SER A 295 -12.60 -3.12 -4.99
C SER A 295 -13.55 -4.05 -4.23
N ALA A 296 -14.76 -4.25 -4.77
CA ALA A 296 -15.53 -5.43 -4.41
C ALA A 296 -14.77 -6.70 -4.85
N SER A 297 -15.00 -7.83 -4.18
CA SER A 297 -14.46 -9.11 -4.64
C SER A 297 -15.06 -9.44 -6.00
N GLY A 298 -14.23 -9.52 -7.04
CA GLY A 298 -14.65 -9.98 -8.35
C GLY A 298 -14.64 -11.51 -8.44
N LYS A 299 -14.94 -12.04 -9.63
CA LYS A 299 -14.98 -13.48 -9.92
C LYS A 299 -13.63 -14.19 -9.71
N PHE A 300 -12.55 -13.42 -9.71
CA PHE A 300 -11.18 -13.89 -9.61
C PHE A 300 -10.46 -13.35 -8.35
N GLY A 301 -11.23 -12.91 -7.35
CA GLY A 301 -10.71 -12.46 -6.05
C GLY A 301 -10.54 -10.95 -5.92
N PHE A 302 -9.80 -10.57 -4.88
CA PHE A 302 -9.50 -9.18 -4.52
C PHE A 302 -8.27 -8.71 -5.29
N ALA A 303 -8.53 -8.02 -6.40
CA ALA A 303 -7.51 -7.61 -7.35
C ALA A 303 -7.91 -6.29 -8.02
N ILE A 304 -6.94 -5.68 -8.69
CA ILE A 304 -7.18 -4.62 -9.66
C ILE A 304 -7.55 -5.29 -10.98
N TYR A 305 -8.77 -5.07 -11.45
CA TYR A 305 -9.26 -5.62 -12.72
C TYR A 305 -9.00 -4.61 -13.83
N THR A 306 -8.31 -5.06 -14.87
CA THR A 306 -8.03 -4.28 -16.08
C THR A 306 -8.49 -5.05 -17.31
N CYS A 307 -8.68 -4.34 -18.42
CA CYS A 307 -9.14 -4.94 -19.67
C CYS A 307 -8.42 -4.29 -20.85
N PRO A 308 -7.96 -5.07 -21.85
CA PRO A 308 -7.43 -4.50 -23.09
C PRO A 308 -8.52 -3.93 -24.02
N PHE A 309 -9.81 -4.11 -23.66
CA PHE A 309 -10.96 -3.68 -24.44
C PHE A 309 -11.75 -2.59 -23.69
N SER A 310 -11.63 -1.35 -24.16
CA SER A 310 -12.31 -0.18 -23.59
C SER A 310 -13.83 -0.36 -23.46
N SER A 311 -14.48 -1.07 -24.40
CA SER A 311 -15.91 -1.42 -24.31
C SER A 311 -16.30 -2.25 -23.10
N TYR A 312 -15.42 -3.13 -22.63
CA TYR A 312 -15.69 -3.88 -21.41
C TYR A 312 -15.64 -2.94 -20.20
N SER A 313 -14.58 -2.14 -20.08
CA SER A 313 -14.43 -1.15 -19.02
C SER A 313 -15.52 -0.08 -19.02
N ASP A 314 -16.09 0.26 -20.19
CA ASP A 314 -17.23 1.20 -20.31
C ASP A 314 -18.46 0.71 -19.52
N SER A 315 -18.68 -0.62 -19.45
CA SER A 315 -19.80 -1.17 -18.67
C SER A 315 -19.65 -0.99 -17.15
N TYR A 316 -18.42 -0.70 -16.68
CA TYR A 316 -18.10 -0.44 -15.27
C TYR A 316 -17.99 1.06 -14.96
N ALA A 317 -17.93 1.92 -15.97
CA ALA A 317 -17.94 3.36 -15.77
C ALA A 317 -19.32 3.77 -15.25
N GLN A 318 -19.43 4.02 -13.94
CA GLN A 318 -20.68 4.47 -13.34
C GLN A 318 -21.07 5.83 -13.93
N SER A 319 -22.31 5.91 -14.44
CA SER A 319 -22.93 7.14 -14.95
C SER A 319 -23.14 8.14 -13.82
N GLY A 320 -22.09 8.88 -13.45
CA GLY A 320 -22.17 10.03 -12.57
C GLY A 320 -22.85 11.19 -13.29
N SER A 321 -24.17 11.10 -13.47
CA SER A 321 -25.18 12.05 -14.03
C SER A 321 -24.86 12.88 -15.29
N GLN A 322 -23.61 13.04 -15.75
CA GLN A 322 -23.22 13.83 -16.93
C GLN A 322 -21.96 13.33 -17.65
N GLN A 323 -21.07 12.56 -17.00
CA GLN A 323 -19.85 12.05 -17.63
C GLN A 323 -19.32 10.77 -16.97
N ASN A 324 -18.66 9.95 -17.78
CA ASN A 324 -17.99 8.71 -17.44
C ASN A 324 -16.48 8.91 -17.41
N TYR A 325 -15.79 8.05 -16.67
CA TYR A 325 -14.34 8.07 -16.52
C TYR A 325 -13.73 6.70 -16.73
N MET A 326 -12.57 6.67 -17.38
CA MET A 326 -11.79 5.46 -17.61
C MET A 326 -10.30 5.76 -17.46
N PHE A 327 -9.60 4.88 -16.75
CA PHE A 327 -8.14 4.93 -16.69
C PHE A 327 -7.54 4.13 -17.85
N VAL A 328 -6.47 4.65 -18.44
CA VAL A 328 -5.51 3.86 -19.21
C VAL A 328 -4.30 3.64 -18.34
N VAL A 329 -3.92 2.38 -18.16
CA VAL A 329 -2.92 1.97 -17.17
C VAL A 329 -1.74 1.27 -17.84
N ARG A 330 -0.56 1.38 -17.23
CA ARG A 330 0.57 0.49 -17.48
C ARG A 330 0.56 -0.61 -16.42
N GLY A 331 0.41 -1.85 -16.85
CA GLY A 331 0.44 -3.03 -15.97
C GLY A 331 1.68 -3.89 -16.19
N LEU A 332 2.34 -4.31 -15.12
CA LEU A 332 3.43 -5.28 -15.14
C LEU A 332 2.85 -6.71 -15.21
N VAL A 333 2.41 -7.12 -16.40
CA VAL A 333 1.67 -8.38 -16.62
C VAL A 333 2.51 -9.61 -16.26
N GLY A 334 3.78 -9.64 -16.64
CA GLY A 334 4.70 -10.75 -16.35
C GLY A 334 4.18 -12.12 -16.83
N ASP A 335 4.60 -13.17 -16.13
CA ASP A 335 4.10 -14.53 -16.34
C ASP A 335 2.65 -14.61 -15.85
N THR A 336 1.74 -14.93 -16.77
CA THR A 336 0.29 -14.90 -16.51
C THR A 336 -0.27 -16.30 -16.28
N TYR A 337 -1.09 -16.47 -15.24
CA TYR A 337 -1.93 -17.64 -15.09
C TYR A 337 -3.24 -17.46 -15.86
N THR A 338 -3.48 -18.30 -16.87
CA THR A 338 -4.76 -18.33 -17.59
C THR A 338 -5.75 -19.23 -16.86
N ILE A 339 -6.89 -18.66 -16.47
CA ILE A 339 -7.95 -19.41 -15.80
C ILE A 339 -8.55 -20.43 -16.77
N PRO A 340 -8.60 -21.72 -16.41
CA PRO A 340 -9.21 -22.73 -17.25
C PRO A 340 -10.74 -22.62 -17.21
N GLY A 341 -11.34 -22.42 -18.39
CA GLY A 341 -12.80 -22.43 -18.57
C GLY A 341 -13.52 -21.33 -17.78
N THR A 342 -14.60 -21.71 -17.08
CA THR A 342 -15.47 -20.80 -16.31
C THR A 342 -15.15 -20.81 -14.81
N THR A 343 -13.98 -21.31 -14.43
CA THR A 343 -13.58 -21.49 -13.03
C THR A 343 -13.57 -20.15 -12.28
N LEU A 344 -14.29 -20.08 -11.16
CA LEU A 344 -14.22 -18.94 -10.25
C LEU A 344 -13.08 -19.18 -9.25
N MET A 345 -12.23 -18.17 -9.04
CA MET A 345 -11.11 -18.29 -8.10
C MET A 345 -11.47 -17.87 -6.67
N GLY A 346 -12.74 -17.52 -6.43
CA GLY A 346 -13.24 -17.17 -5.10
C GLY A 346 -12.57 -15.91 -4.54
N SER A 347 -12.38 -15.87 -3.21
CA SER A 347 -11.83 -14.72 -2.46
C SER A 347 -10.30 -14.70 -2.36
N ILE A 348 -9.59 -15.19 -3.39
CA ILE A 348 -8.12 -15.15 -3.39
C ILE A 348 -7.60 -13.71 -3.36
N LYS A 349 -6.41 -13.54 -2.78
CA LYS A 349 -5.73 -12.25 -2.60
C LYS A 349 -4.34 -12.21 -3.26
N ARG A 350 -3.99 -13.24 -4.04
CA ARG A 350 -2.72 -13.35 -4.78
C ARG A 350 -2.85 -14.34 -5.95
N PRO A 351 -1.99 -14.28 -6.98
CA PRO A 351 -1.97 -15.25 -8.06
C PRO A 351 -1.68 -16.69 -7.58
N PRO A 352 -1.97 -17.72 -8.39
CA PRO A 352 -1.59 -19.10 -8.10
C PRO A 352 -0.07 -19.33 -8.11
N LEU A 353 0.36 -20.45 -7.51
CA LEU A 353 1.72 -20.96 -7.64
C LEU A 353 1.96 -21.49 -9.06
N LYS A 354 3.19 -21.34 -9.55
CA LYS A 354 3.64 -21.98 -10.79
C LYS A 354 3.68 -23.51 -10.61
N PRO A 355 3.47 -24.30 -11.69
CA PRO A 355 3.55 -25.75 -11.63
C PRO A 355 4.86 -26.21 -11.01
N ASN A 356 4.78 -27.16 -10.08
CA ASN A 356 5.93 -27.72 -9.35
C ASN A 356 6.69 -26.73 -8.45
N SER A 357 6.16 -25.53 -8.20
CA SER A 357 6.74 -24.57 -7.27
C SER A 357 5.96 -24.49 -5.96
N THR A 358 6.69 -24.34 -4.85
CA THR A 358 6.12 -24.11 -3.51
C THR A 358 6.17 -22.65 -3.09
N THR A 359 6.88 -21.81 -3.85
CA THR A 359 7.16 -20.41 -3.47
C THR A 359 6.93 -19.41 -4.59
N GLU A 360 7.08 -19.83 -5.84
CA GLU A 360 6.98 -18.95 -7.01
C GLU A 360 5.53 -18.84 -7.47
N LEU A 361 5.04 -17.60 -7.52
CA LEU A 361 3.72 -17.27 -7.99
C LEU A 361 3.78 -16.81 -9.45
N TYR A 362 2.67 -16.89 -10.15
CA TYR A 362 2.48 -16.08 -11.36
C TYR A 362 2.46 -14.58 -11.00
N ASP A 363 2.77 -13.72 -11.97
CA ASP A 363 2.78 -12.28 -11.77
C ASP A 363 1.37 -11.68 -11.91
N SER A 364 0.55 -12.26 -12.79
CA SER A 364 -0.84 -11.84 -13.00
C SER A 364 -1.75 -13.03 -13.32
N VAL A 365 -3.05 -12.78 -13.33
CA VAL A 365 -4.08 -13.76 -13.70
C VAL A 365 -4.89 -13.20 -14.86
N THR A 366 -5.31 -14.05 -15.78
CA THR A 366 -6.19 -13.64 -16.87
C THR A 366 -7.41 -14.55 -17.03
N GLY A 367 -8.56 -13.94 -17.29
CA GLY A 367 -9.86 -14.60 -17.46
C GLY A 367 -10.51 -14.27 -18.80
N TYR A 368 -11.53 -15.06 -19.18
CA TYR A 368 -12.36 -14.83 -20.37
C TYR A 368 -11.55 -14.63 -21.67
N ASN A 369 -10.64 -15.56 -21.98
CA ASN A 369 -9.77 -15.48 -23.17
C ASN A 369 -8.96 -14.17 -23.24
N ALA A 370 -8.37 -13.78 -22.12
CA ALA A 370 -7.58 -12.56 -21.98
C ALA A 370 -8.35 -11.23 -22.10
N GLN A 371 -9.67 -11.26 -21.89
CA GLN A 371 -10.46 -10.03 -21.74
C GLN A 371 -10.24 -9.35 -20.39
N GLU A 372 -9.92 -10.09 -19.33
CA GLU A 372 -9.62 -9.48 -18.03
C GLU A 372 -8.21 -9.86 -17.59
N ILE A 373 -7.46 -8.88 -17.08
CA ILE A 373 -6.16 -9.08 -16.48
C ILE A 373 -6.20 -8.52 -15.05
N MET A 374 -5.87 -9.38 -14.09
CA MET A 374 -5.96 -9.09 -12.66
C MET A 374 -4.57 -8.98 -12.05
N PHE A 375 -4.37 -7.90 -11.30
CA PHE A 375 -3.16 -7.63 -10.53
C PHE A 375 -3.49 -7.60 -9.04
N TYR A 376 -2.69 -8.27 -8.22
CA TYR A 376 -2.96 -8.40 -6.78
C TYR A 376 -2.01 -7.54 -5.93
N ASP A 377 -0.93 -7.05 -6.52
CA ASP A 377 -0.06 -6.05 -5.89
C ASP A 377 -0.37 -4.66 -6.47
N GLN A 378 -0.60 -3.70 -5.58
CA GLN A 378 -0.92 -2.32 -5.93
C GLN A 378 0.14 -1.66 -6.81
N THR A 379 1.41 -2.03 -6.63
CA THR A 379 2.55 -1.43 -7.35
C THR A 379 2.72 -1.96 -8.78
N GLN A 380 1.97 -3.00 -9.18
CA GLN A 380 2.03 -3.55 -10.53
C GLN A 380 1.30 -2.70 -11.58
N VAL A 381 0.48 -1.73 -11.15
CA VAL A 381 -0.36 -0.93 -12.06
C VAL A 381 -0.14 0.56 -11.82
N TYR A 382 0.28 1.27 -12.88
CA TYR A 382 0.39 2.72 -12.89
C TYR A 382 -0.73 3.33 -13.75
N PRO A 383 -1.63 4.17 -13.19
CA PRO A 383 -2.61 4.89 -13.99
C PRO A 383 -1.91 6.01 -14.76
N GLU A 384 -1.82 5.85 -16.08
CA GLU A 384 -1.06 6.75 -16.96
C GLU A 384 -1.93 7.88 -17.53
N TYR A 385 -3.18 7.58 -17.89
CA TYR A 385 -4.12 8.58 -18.39
C TYR A 385 -5.49 8.42 -17.76
N LEU A 386 -6.19 9.54 -17.64
CA LEU A 386 -7.62 9.60 -17.32
C LEU A 386 -8.38 10.13 -18.53
N ILE A 387 -9.36 9.35 -19.00
CA ILE A 387 -10.27 9.72 -20.08
C ILE A 387 -11.61 10.09 -19.44
N ALA A 388 -12.10 11.30 -19.71
CA ALA A 388 -13.47 11.70 -19.41
C ALA A 388 -14.28 11.71 -20.71
N TYR A 389 -15.47 11.12 -20.71
CA TYR A 389 -16.30 10.96 -21.90
C TYR A 389 -17.79 10.88 -21.55
N ASN A 390 -18.69 10.98 -22.53
CA ASN A 390 -20.13 10.77 -22.36
C ASN A 390 -20.68 9.73 -23.34
#